data_AF-A0A1V4B051-F1
#
_entry.id   AF-A0A1V4B051-F1
#
_cell.length_a   1.000
_cell.length_b   1.000
_cell.length_c   1.000
_cell.angle_alpha   90.00
_cell.angle_beta   90.00
_cell.angle_gamma   90.00
#
_symmetry.space_group_name_H-M   'P 1'
#
loop_
_entity.id
_entity.type
_entity.pdbx_description
1 polymer ?
#
loop_
_entity_poly.entity_id
_entity_poly.type
_entity_poly.pdbx_seq_one_letter_code
_entity_poly.pdbx_strand_id
1 'polypeptide(L)'
;MYETYKFLRDAIDSVGIAAELRYKGTMYPLYDQSRFDDDFFPYPVRKLNNAKKSFGKNIDDSEKILLLFDTTLFGSATDGIIFTDKKIYIKNLFEDPCEVAYEDIDEIKIHNKDSTLELYNKNGDSFGIAYKIKPVASHDFFLSLNLAHFIVGFSAVINANTQLINEKKPLLDDKEAQNLYDECFLYKFHFEGDVPEESALEKFLNKHEDSIAKILESSGVSDLVYQLQTGEDEAWLKLIEKLYQVLPMPVRMVIPETKVKDLILNNKDAILRRIRE
;
A
#
# COMPACT_ATOMS: atom_id res chain seq x y z
N MET A 1 14.88 12.94 -1.60
CA MET A 1 14.74 11.89 -0.55
C MET A 1 14.29 10.54 -1.11
N TYR A 2 13.29 10.45 -2.00
CA TYR A 2 12.90 9.14 -2.54
C TYR A 2 14.02 8.43 -3.34
N GLU A 3 14.93 9.19 -3.97
CA GLU A 3 16.11 8.62 -4.65
C GLU A 3 17.17 8.13 -3.66
N THR A 4 17.17 8.65 -2.43
CA THR A 4 18.11 8.27 -1.38
C THR A 4 17.83 6.84 -0.91
N TYR A 5 16.56 6.52 -0.65
CA TYR A 5 16.17 5.25 -0.04
C TYR A 5 15.53 4.31 -1.06
N LYS A 6 16.13 3.13 -1.26
CA LYS A 6 15.62 2.14 -2.23
C LYS A 6 14.20 1.69 -1.91
N PHE A 7 13.89 1.43 -0.64
CA PHE A 7 12.59 0.93 -0.24
C PHE A 7 11.44 1.90 -0.52
N LEU A 8 11.70 3.22 -0.54
CA LEU A 8 10.70 4.22 -0.92
C LEU A 8 10.35 4.11 -2.41
N ARG A 9 11.33 3.79 -3.26
CA ARG A 9 11.04 3.45 -4.67
C ARG A 9 10.23 2.17 -4.75
N ASP A 10 10.66 1.12 -4.04
CA ASP A 10 9.95 -0.17 -4.04
C ASP A 10 8.49 -0.01 -3.53
N ALA A 11 8.23 0.90 -2.59
CA ALA A 11 6.89 1.25 -2.13
C ALA A 11 6.06 1.98 -3.22
N ILE A 12 6.64 2.95 -3.92
CA ILE A 12 6.00 3.63 -5.06
C ILE A 12 5.71 2.63 -6.19
N ASP A 13 6.66 1.76 -6.51
CA ASP A 13 6.50 0.66 -7.47
C ASP A 13 5.35 -0.26 -7.05
N SER A 14 5.29 -0.64 -5.78
CA SER A 14 4.23 -1.51 -5.25
C SER A 14 2.85 -0.86 -5.35
N VAL A 15 2.74 0.44 -5.01
CA VAL A 15 1.51 1.21 -5.19
C VAL A 15 1.14 1.29 -6.67
N GLY A 16 2.12 1.58 -7.54
CA GLY A 16 1.95 1.66 -9.00
C GLY A 16 1.50 0.34 -9.65
N ILE A 17 2.09 -0.79 -9.26
CA ILE A 17 1.71 -2.12 -9.74
C ILE A 17 0.32 -2.51 -9.22
N ALA A 18 0.04 -2.28 -7.93
CA ALA A 18 -1.28 -2.53 -7.36
C ALA A 18 -2.35 -1.70 -8.08
N ALA A 19 -2.01 -0.47 -8.44
CA ALA A 19 -2.81 0.44 -9.25
C ALA A 19 -3.07 -0.08 -10.68
N GLU A 20 -2.01 -0.40 -11.42
CA GLU A 20 -2.06 -0.76 -12.83
C GLU A 20 -2.85 -2.06 -13.05
N LEU A 21 -2.57 -3.08 -12.24
CA LEU A 21 -3.23 -4.38 -12.32
C LEU A 21 -4.74 -4.30 -12.03
N ARG A 22 -5.18 -3.32 -11.24
CA ARG A 22 -6.52 -3.32 -10.65
C ARG A 22 -7.44 -2.22 -11.14
N TYR A 23 -6.90 -1.06 -11.55
CA TYR A 23 -7.71 0.09 -11.93
C TYR A 23 -7.60 0.50 -13.40
N LYS A 24 -6.97 -0.32 -14.25
CA LYS A 24 -7.00 -0.19 -15.74
C LYS A 24 -6.92 1.27 -16.23
N GLY A 25 -5.94 2.04 -15.72
CA GLY A 25 -5.71 3.41 -16.15
C GLY A 25 -6.43 4.49 -15.35
N THR A 26 -6.57 4.36 -14.04
CA THR A 26 -6.77 5.53 -13.17
C THR A 26 -5.49 5.95 -12.46
N MET A 27 -4.60 5.01 -12.12
CA MET A 27 -3.31 5.33 -11.51
C MET A 27 -2.15 5.11 -12.47
N TYR A 28 -1.21 6.06 -12.47
CA TYR A 28 -0.09 6.13 -13.38
C TYR A 28 1.21 6.36 -12.59
N PRO A 29 2.11 5.35 -12.51
CA PRO A 29 3.46 5.55 -12.01
C PRO A 29 4.26 6.40 -12.99
N LEU A 30 4.78 7.55 -12.57
CA LEU A 30 5.42 8.54 -13.45
C LEU A 30 6.89 8.82 -13.10
N TYR A 31 7.42 8.14 -12.08
CA TYR A 31 8.78 8.34 -11.58
C TYR A 31 9.89 7.80 -12.51
N ASP A 32 9.55 6.90 -13.45
CA ASP A 32 10.46 6.40 -14.48
C ASP A 32 9.86 6.63 -15.87
N GLN A 33 10.22 7.76 -16.47
CA GLN A 33 9.70 8.15 -17.78
C GLN A 33 10.20 7.25 -18.93
N SER A 34 11.31 6.52 -18.71
CA SER A 34 11.87 5.61 -19.73
C SER A 34 11.01 4.37 -19.96
N ARG A 35 10.10 4.05 -19.04
CA ARG A 35 9.09 3.00 -19.22
C ARG A 35 7.96 3.39 -20.19
N PHE A 36 7.95 4.63 -20.68
CA PHE A 36 6.97 5.12 -21.66
C PHE A 36 7.54 5.27 -23.08
N ASP A 37 8.77 4.83 -23.31
CA ASP A 37 9.34 4.67 -24.65
C ASP A 37 8.77 3.40 -25.28
N ASP A 38 7.54 3.48 -25.78
CA ASP A 38 7.07 2.75 -26.96
C ASP A 38 5.61 3.13 -27.23
N ASP A 39 5.25 3.18 -28.52
CA ASP A 39 4.00 3.64 -29.14
C ASP A 39 2.66 3.05 -28.61
N PHE A 40 2.65 2.37 -27.46
CA PHE A 40 1.51 1.67 -26.88
C PHE A 40 0.73 2.42 -25.77
N PHE A 41 1.24 3.53 -25.21
CA PHE A 41 0.55 4.27 -24.14
C PHE A 41 0.59 5.82 -24.31
N PRO A 42 -0.14 6.42 -25.26
CA PRO A 42 -0.31 7.88 -25.35
C PRO A 42 -1.21 8.49 -24.25
N TYR A 43 -1.85 7.65 -23.42
CA TYR A 43 -2.87 8.04 -22.44
C TYR A 43 -2.33 8.74 -21.17
N PRO A 44 -1.18 8.33 -20.57
CA PRO A 44 -0.65 8.94 -19.35
C PRO A 44 -0.19 10.39 -19.53
N VAL A 45 0.47 10.72 -20.65
CA VAL A 45 0.97 12.09 -20.92
C VAL A 45 -0.18 13.09 -21.02
N ARG A 46 -1.25 12.74 -21.76
CA ARG A 46 -2.44 13.60 -21.88
C ARG A 46 -3.12 13.80 -20.53
N LYS A 47 -3.25 12.73 -19.73
CA LYS A 47 -3.84 12.81 -18.39
C LYS A 47 -3.00 13.64 -17.44
N LEU A 48 -1.69 13.48 -17.46
CA LEU A 48 -0.78 14.30 -16.67
C LEU A 48 -0.91 15.77 -17.05
N ASN A 49 -0.97 16.09 -18.35
CA ASN A 49 -1.17 17.46 -18.80
C ASN A 49 -2.53 18.04 -18.35
N ASN A 50 -3.60 17.25 -18.37
CA ASN A 50 -4.90 17.67 -17.85
C ASN A 50 -4.85 17.91 -16.34
N ALA A 51 -4.22 17.01 -15.59
CA ALA A 51 -4.07 17.10 -14.15
C ALA A 51 -3.25 18.33 -13.74
N LYS A 52 -2.09 18.56 -14.40
CA LYS A 52 -1.27 19.78 -14.24
C LYS A 52 -2.06 21.05 -14.52
N LYS A 53 -2.85 21.07 -15.60
CA LYS A 53 -3.71 22.22 -15.95
C LYS A 53 -4.87 22.43 -14.99
N SER A 54 -5.34 21.39 -14.30
CA SER A 54 -6.52 21.46 -13.43
C SER A 54 -6.13 21.76 -11.99
N PHE A 55 -5.29 20.92 -11.38
CA PHE A 55 -4.96 20.95 -9.95
C PHE A 55 -3.47 20.88 -9.63
N GLY A 56 -2.62 20.57 -10.61
CA GLY A 56 -1.15 20.58 -10.46
C GLY A 56 -0.46 21.83 -10.99
N LYS A 57 -1.13 22.99 -11.02
CA LYS A 57 -0.60 24.23 -11.62
C LYS A 57 0.60 24.80 -10.87
N ASN A 58 0.68 24.51 -9.58
CA ASN A 58 1.71 25.00 -8.67
C ASN A 58 2.78 23.93 -8.38
N ILE A 59 2.84 22.87 -9.19
CA ILE A 59 3.95 21.91 -9.13
C ILE A 59 5.19 22.64 -9.63
N ASP A 60 6.20 22.77 -8.76
CA ASP A 60 7.47 23.39 -9.10
C ASP A 60 8.24 22.52 -10.11
N ASP A 61 8.99 23.14 -11.02
CA ASP A 61 9.74 22.41 -12.05
C ASP A 61 10.83 21.48 -11.47
N SER A 62 11.26 21.72 -10.22
CA SER A 62 12.18 20.85 -9.48
C SER A 62 11.49 19.66 -8.78
N GLU A 63 10.16 19.63 -8.72
CA GLU A 63 9.42 18.51 -8.14
C GLU A 63 9.30 17.35 -9.13
N LYS A 64 9.61 16.16 -8.64
CA LYS A 64 9.46 14.92 -9.42
C LYS A 64 8.09 14.32 -9.15
N ILE A 65 7.32 14.15 -10.22
CA ILE A 65 5.99 13.53 -10.14
C ILE A 65 6.17 12.02 -10.03
N LEU A 66 5.67 11.44 -8.96
CA LEU A 66 5.82 10.03 -8.63
C LEU A 66 4.62 9.21 -9.13
N LEU A 67 3.41 9.67 -8.82
CA LEU A 67 2.15 8.98 -9.12
C LEU A 67 1.08 9.99 -9.51
N LEU A 68 0.24 9.66 -10.48
CA LEU A 68 -1.02 10.34 -10.75
C LEU A 68 -2.17 9.37 -10.52
N PHE A 69 -3.18 9.79 -9.76
CA PHE A 69 -4.43 9.08 -9.56
C PHE A 69 -5.59 9.90 -10.13
N ASP A 70 -6.20 9.42 -11.20
CA ASP A 70 -7.38 9.99 -11.86
C ASP A 70 -8.67 9.49 -11.20
N THR A 71 -9.43 10.39 -10.58
CA THR A 71 -10.74 10.10 -9.96
C THR A 71 -11.93 10.41 -10.85
N THR A 72 -11.69 10.92 -12.05
CA THR A 72 -12.77 11.44 -12.87
C THR A 72 -13.68 10.31 -13.35
N LEU A 73 -14.99 10.58 -13.36
CA LEU A 73 -16.00 9.61 -13.80
C LEU A 73 -15.79 9.14 -15.26
N PHE A 74 -15.19 9.99 -16.09
CA PHE A 74 -14.96 9.74 -17.52
C PHE A 74 -13.48 9.60 -17.89
N GLY A 75 -12.58 9.50 -16.89
CA GLY A 75 -11.15 9.28 -17.12
C GLY A 75 -10.42 10.41 -17.85
N SER A 76 -10.79 11.67 -17.59
CA SER A 76 -10.12 12.87 -18.11
C SER A 76 -8.90 13.31 -17.28
N ALA A 77 -8.74 12.80 -16.06
CA ALA A 77 -7.73 13.23 -15.07
C ALA A 77 -7.76 14.73 -14.72
N THR A 78 -8.93 15.36 -14.85
CA THR A 78 -9.16 16.73 -14.40
C THR A 78 -9.43 16.84 -12.90
N ASP A 79 -9.74 15.72 -12.24
CA ASP A 79 -9.88 15.58 -10.80
C ASP A 79 -9.07 14.36 -10.38
N GLY A 80 -8.52 14.36 -9.16
CA GLY A 80 -7.60 13.31 -8.75
C GLY A 80 -6.57 13.73 -7.72
N ILE A 81 -5.49 12.95 -7.66
CA ILE A 81 -4.35 13.16 -6.79
C ILE A 81 -3.05 13.06 -7.60
N ILE A 82 -2.13 14.00 -7.43
CA ILE A 82 -0.75 13.89 -7.88
C ILE A 82 0.13 13.79 -6.64
N PHE A 83 0.95 12.75 -6.60
CA PHE A 83 2.02 12.61 -5.61
C PHE A 83 3.33 13.06 -6.25
N THR A 84 4.00 14.03 -5.63
CA THR A 84 5.37 14.40 -5.98
C THR A 84 6.33 13.90 -4.92
N ASP A 85 7.62 14.23 -5.04
CA ASP A 85 8.60 13.97 -3.99
C ASP A 85 8.57 15.00 -2.84
N LYS A 86 7.70 16.02 -2.91
CA LYS A 86 7.57 17.07 -1.88
C LYS A 86 6.15 17.22 -1.32
N LYS A 87 5.13 17.09 -2.17
CA LYS A 87 3.73 17.39 -1.82
C LYS A 87 2.76 16.44 -2.49
N ILE A 88 1.53 16.47 -1.98
CA ILE A 88 0.36 15.85 -2.56
C ILE A 88 -0.56 16.96 -3.08
N TYR A 89 -0.91 16.91 -4.36
CA TYR A 89 -1.85 17.84 -5.00
C TYR A 89 -3.17 17.12 -5.24
N ILE A 90 -4.28 17.71 -4.82
CA ILE A 90 -5.54 17.00 -4.70
C ILE A 90 -6.65 17.87 -5.27
N LYS A 91 -7.57 17.24 -5.99
CA LYS A 91 -8.82 17.88 -6.36
C LYS A 91 -9.93 16.84 -6.36
N ASN A 92 -10.85 16.99 -5.41
CA ASN A 92 -12.07 16.20 -5.38
C ASN A 92 -13.07 16.74 -6.41
N LEU A 93 -14.05 15.91 -6.77
CA LEU A 93 -15.07 16.27 -7.75
C LEU A 93 -15.88 17.48 -7.25
N PHE A 94 -15.92 18.55 -8.06
CA PHE A 94 -16.58 19.83 -7.76
C PHE A 94 -15.97 20.64 -6.61
N GLU A 95 -14.75 20.32 -6.18
CA GLU A 95 -14.03 21.10 -5.18
C GLU A 95 -12.84 21.83 -5.81
N ASP A 96 -12.38 22.88 -5.12
CA ASP A 96 -11.15 23.56 -5.50
C ASP A 96 -9.92 22.69 -5.16
N PRO A 97 -8.83 22.79 -5.94
CA PRO A 97 -7.59 22.11 -5.64
C PRO A 97 -7.03 22.46 -4.26
N CYS A 98 -6.46 21.49 -3.57
CA CYS A 98 -5.65 21.71 -2.37
C CYS A 98 -4.28 21.02 -2.49
N GLU A 99 -3.34 21.52 -1.69
CA GLU A 99 -1.95 21.03 -1.65
C GLU A 99 -1.59 20.69 -0.21
N VAL A 100 -0.92 19.57 -0.03
CA VAL A 100 -0.48 19.10 1.29
C VAL A 100 1.00 18.73 1.21
N ALA A 101 1.86 19.44 1.94
CA ALA A 101 3.25 19.01 2.05
C ALA A 101 3.34 17.75 2.92
N TYR A 102 4.22 16.82 2.57
CA TYR A 102 4.41 15.61 3.39
C TYR A 102 4.78 15.94 4.83
N GLU A 103 5.49 17.06 5.05
CA GLU A 103 5.90 17.52 6.38
C GLU A 103 4.73 17.90 7.29
N ASP A 104 3.61 18.32 6.69
CA ASP A 104 2.41 18.75 7.41
C ASP A 104 1.50 17.59 7.78
N ILE A 105 1.72 16.40 7.20
CA ILE A 105 0.91 15.19 7.46
C ILE A 105 1.37 14.55 8.77
N ASP A 106 0.44 14.33 9.68
CA ASP A 106 0.70 13.62 10.93
C ASP A 106 -0.02 12.29 11.00
N GLU A 107 -1.29 12.25 10.62
CA GLU A 107 -2.17 11.09 10.76
C GLU A 107 -2.99 10.88 9.48
N ILE A 108 -3.37 9.63 9.23
CA ILE A 108 -4.29 9.23 8.18
C ILE A 108 -5.44 8.42 8.76
N LYS A 109 -6.65 8.71 8.28
CA LYS A 109 -7.85 7.96 8.62
C LYS A 109 -8.47 7.36 7.38
N ILE A 110 -8.83 6.08 7.44
CA ILE A 110 -9.66 5.45 6.41
C ILE A 110 -11.06 5.21 6.98
N HIS A 111 -12.07 5.75 6.30
CA HIS A 111 -13.48 5.52 6.62
C HIS A 111 -14.04 4.48 5.65
N ASN A 112 -14.30 3.26 6.15
CA ASN A 112 -14.75 2.14 5.32
C ASN A 112 -16.11 2.42 4.66
N LYS A 113 -17.04 2.97 5.45
CA LYS A 113 -18.44 3.22 5.05
C LYS A 113 -18.53 4.06 3.78
N ASP A 114 -17.70 5.09 3.69
CA ASP A 114 -17.70 6.04 2.59
C ASP A 114 -16.52 5.85 1.63
N SER A 115 -15.67 4.85 1.93
CA SER A 115 -14.44 4.53 1.19
C SER A 115 -13.55 5.75 1.01
N THR A 116 -13.40 6.55 2.07
CA THR A 116 -12.57 7.77 2.09
C THR A 116 -11.28 7.55 2.86
N LEU A 117 -10.23 8.26 2.46
CA LEU A 117 -8.95 8.34 3.13
C LEU A 117 -8.72 9.82 3.40
N GLU A 118 -8.63 10.24 4.65
CA GLU A 118 -8.46 11.62 5.09
C GLU A 118 -7.09 11.81 5.74
N LEU A 119 -6.43 12.95 5.47
CA LEU A 119 -5.17 13.31 6.11
C LEU A 119 -5.40 14.36 7.17
N TYR A 120 -4.61 14.30 8.23
CA TYR A 120 -4.67 15.21 9.35
C TYR A 120 -3.28 15.78 9.66
N ASN A 121 -3.24 17.06 10.04
CA ASN A 121 -2.03 17.68 10.56
C ASN A 121 -1.85 17.41 12.06
N LYS A 122 -0.71 17.88 12.59
CA LYS A 122 -0.36 17.77 14.03
C LYS A 122 -1.33 18.49 14.97
N ASN A 123 -2.13 19.43 14.46
CA ASN A 123 -3.16 20.14 15.23
C ASN A 123 -4.52 19.42 15.19
N GLY A 124 -4.64 18.34 14.41
CA GLY A 124 -5.89 17.62 14.18
C GLY A 124 -6.80 18.25 13.11
N ASP A 125 -6.33 19.24 12.36
CA ASP A 125 -7.08 19.77 11.22
C ASP A 125 -6.96 18.79 10.05
N SER A 126 -8.09 18.48 9.41
CA SER A 126 -8.09 17.63 8.23
C SER A 126 -7.70 18.43 6.98
N PHE A 127 -6.78 17.88 6.20
CA PHE A 127 -6.61 18.26 4.81
C PHE A 127 -7.58 17.39 4.01
N GLY A 128 -8.55 18.03 3.37
CA GLY A 128 -9.65 17.40 2.67
C GLY A 128 -9.21 16.45 1.55
N ILE A 129 -8.82 15.23 1.90
CA ILE A 129 -8.83 14.11 0.99
C ILE A 129 -10.15 13.40 1.23
N ALA A 130 -11.16 13.72 0.42
CA ALA A 130 -12.33 12.86 0.29
C ALA A 130 -12.15 12.05 -0.99
N TYR A 131 -11.10 11.22 -1.03
CA TYR A 131 -10.97 10.26 -2.13
C TYR A 131 -12.05 9.20 -1.93
N LYS A 132 -13.21 9.33 -2.59
CA LYS A 132 -14.19 8.25 -2.65
C LYS A 132 -13.68 7.20 -3.62
N ILE A 133 -13.06 6.13 -3.12
CA ILE A 133 -12.88 4.94 -3.96
C ILE A 133 -14.28 4.40 -4.21
N LYS A 134 -14.76 4.41 -5.46
CA LYS A 134 -16.03 3.78 -5.77
C LYS A 134 -15.90 2.30 -5.40
N PRO A 135 -16.76 1.79 -4.50
CA PRO A 135 -16.55 0.48 -3.91
C PRO A 135 -16.72 -0.62 -4.94
N VAL A 136 -15.66 -1.36 -5.18
CA VAL A 136 -15.73 -2.76 -5.64
C VAL A 136 -15.25 -3.67 -4.49
N ALA A 137 -16.02 -3.58 -3.39
CA ALA A 137 -16.23 -4.48 -2.24
C ALA A 137 -15.07 -5.19 -1.51
N SER A 138 -13.86 -5.31 -2.06
CA SER A 138 -12.70 -5.94 -1.38
C SER A 138 -11.35 -5.51 -1.94
N HIS A 139 -11.30 -5.00 -3.17
CA HIS A 139 -10.05 -4.65 -3.85
C HIS A 139 -9.53 -3.27 -3.44
N ASP A 140 -10.44 -2.38 -3.03
CA ASP A 140 -10.14 -1.00 -2.66
C ASP A 140 -9.45 -0.89 -1.30
N PHE A 141 -9.81 -1.73 -0.33
CA PHE A 141 -9.20 -1.72 1.00
C PHE A 141 -7.67 -1.89 0.94
N PHE A 142 -7.17 -2.80 0.09
CA PHE A 142 -5.73 -2.99 -0.06
C PHE A 142 -5.03 -1.81 -0.73
N LEU A 143 -5.65 -1.18 -1.73
CA LEU A 143 -5.07 0.03 -2.30
C LEU A 143 -5.02 1.13 -1.26
N SER A 144 -6.12 1.35 -0.52
CA SER A 144 -6.16 2.37 0.54
C SER A 144 -5.10 2.10 1.61
N LEU A 145 -4.90 0.85 2.01
CA LEU A 145 -3.86 0.49 2.97
C LEU A 145 -2.45 0.75 2.43
N ASN A 146 -2.16 0.33 1.19
CA ASN A 146 -0.85 0.57 0.57
C ASN A 146 -0.60 2.07 0.38
N LEU A 147 -1.63 2.82 -0.02
CA LEU A 147 -1.57 4.26 -0.19
C LEU A 147 -1.38 4.96 1.15
N ALA A 148 -2.09 4.53 2.19
CA ALA A 148 -1.95 5.07 3.53
C ALA A 148 -0.56 4.80 4.11
N HIS A 149 -0.06 3.58 3.95
CA HIS A 149 1.29 3.20 4.35
C HIS A 149 2.34 4.04 3.61
N PHE A 150 2.21 4.17 2.29
CA PHE A 150 3.07 5.04 1.50
C PHE A 150 3.04 6.47 2.00
N ILE A 151 1.88 7.10 2.15
CA ILE A 151 1.78 8.51 2.53
C ILE A 151 2.38 8.76 3.92
N VAL A 152 1.97 7.98 4.93
CA VAL A 152 2.40 8.17 6.31
C VAL A 152 3.87 7.82 6.48
N GLY A 153 4.31 6.70 5.90
CA GLY A 153 5.70 6.28 5.90
C GLY A 153 6.63 7.30 5.23
N PHE A 154 6.25 7.76 4.04
CA PHE A 154 7.02 8.76 3.30
C PHE A 154 7.07 10.08 4.06
N SER A 155 5.96 10.52 4.64
CA SER A 155 5.89 11.70 5.51
C SER A 155 6.80 11.59 6.73
N ALA A 156 6.78 10.46 7.44
CA ALA A 156 7.60 10.25 8.64
C ALA A 156 9.10 10.34 8.32
N VAL A 157 9.54 9.68 7.25
CA VAL A 157 10.94 9.71 6.80
C VAL A 157 11.35 11.11 6.36
N ILE A 158 10.47 11.83 5.64
CA ILE A 158 10.73 13.23 5.25
C ILE A 158 10.90 14.10 6.49
N ASN A 159 9.93 14.06 7.41
CA ASN A 159 9.94 14.86 8.63
C ASN A 159 11.19 14.64 9.47
N ALA A 160 11.58 13.38 9.68
CA ALA A 160 12.77 13.04 10.46
C ALA A 160 14.05 13.58 9.82
N ASN A 161 14.20 13.41 8.50
CA ASN A 161 15.37 13.91 7.79
C ASN A 161 15.41 15.44 7.70
N THR A 162 14.27 16.11 7.52
CA THR A 162 14.18 17.58 7.58
C THR A 162 14.63 18.09 8.95
N GLN A 163 14.22 17.43 10.03
CA GLN A 163 14.70 17.77 11.38
C GLN A 163 16.22 17.56 11.52
N LEU A 164 16.76 16.43 11.04
CA LEU A 164 18.20 16.16 11.10
C LEU A 164 19.02 17.19 10.31
N ILE A 165 18.54 17.61 9.13
CA ILE A 165 19.16 18.68 8.33
C ILE A 165 19.19 19.99 9.12
N ASN A 166 18.07 20.37 9.74
CA ASN A 166 17.97 21.59 10.55
C ASN A 166 18.92 21.55 11.76
N GLU A 167 19.11 20.36 12.34
CA GLU A 167 20.05 20.11 13.44
C GLU A 167 21.50 19.91 12.99
N LYS A 168 21.78 19.98 11.67
CA LYS A 168 23.09 19.70 11.05
C LYS A 168 23.65 18.32 11.40
N LYS A 169 22.76 17.34 11.53
CA LYS A 169 23.06 15.92 11.77
C LYS A 169 23.05 15.15 10.45
N PRO A 170 23.72 13.98 10.39
CA PRO A 170 23.57 13.07 9.26
C PRO A 170 22.11 12.65 9.10
N LEU A 171 21.70 12.39 7.86
CA LEU A 171 20.40 11.79 7.55
C LEU A 171 20.29 10.39 8.15
N LEU A 172 19.06 9.90 8.27
CA LEU A 172 18.80 8.51 8.63
C LEU A 172 19.52 7.56 7.66
N ASP A 173 20.12 6.51 8.18
CA ASP A 173 20.58 5.40 7.33
C ASP A 173 19.39 4.59 6.78
N ASP A 174 19.65 3.68 5.84
CA ASP A 174 18.61 2.87 5.19
C ASP A 174 17.77 2.07 6.20
N LYS A 175 18.40 1.55 7.26
CA LYS A 175 17.74 0.72 8.26
C LYS A 175 16.89 1.56 9.20
N GLU A 176 17.41 2.70 9.64
CA GLU A 176 16.68 3.66 10.47
C GLU A 176 15.45 4.20 9.72
N ALA A 177 15.61 4.55 8.44
CA ALA A 177 14.52 5.04 7.60
C ALA A 177 13.45 3.96 7.35
N GLN A 178 13.85 2.72 7.06
CA GLN A 178 12.92 1.60 6.87
C GLN A 178 12.13 1.31 8.15
N ASN A 179 12.82 1.22 9.29
CA ASN A 179 12.16 0.97 10.58
C ASN A 179 11.14 2.07 10.90
N LEU A 180 11.50 3.34 10.69
CA LEU A 180 10.60 4.46 10.90
C LEU A 180 9.38 4.38 9.97
N TYR A 181 9.62 4.06 8.70
CA TYR A 181 8.56 3.91 7.69
C TYR A 181 7.54 2.82 8.12
N ASP A 182 8.02 1.65 8.53
CA ASP A 182 7.15 0.52 8.92
C ASP A 182 6.44 0.76 10.26
N GLU A 183 7.13 1.35 11.25
CA GLU A 183 6.56 1.58 12.58
C GLU A 183 5.51 2.69 12.57
N CYS A 184 5.75 3.77 11.82
CA CYS A 184 4.85 4.92 11.85
C CYS A 184 3.44 4.59 11.35
N PHE A 185 3.31 3.62 10.43
CA PHE A 185 2.02 3.16 9.97
C PHE A 185 1.17 2.60 11.12
N LEU A 186 1.76 1.90 12.09
CA LEU A 186 0.99 1.31 13.19
C LEU A 186 0.39 2.36 14.15
N TYR A 187 1.03 3.53 14.27
CA TYR A 187 0.64 4.54 15.25
C TYR A 187 -0.14 5.72 14.67
N LYS A 188 0.04 6.00 13.38
CA LYS A 188 -0.56 7.16 12.69
C LYS A 188 -1.67 6.76 11.73
N PHE A 189 -1.98 5.47 11.64
CA PHE A 189 -3.07 4.93 10.85
C PHE A 189 -4.26 4.59 11.73
N HIS A 190 -5.42 5.13 11.38
CA HIS A 190 -6.68 4.75 12.01
C HIS A 190 -7.68 4.27 10.95
N PHE A 191 -8.35 3.17 11.26
CA PHE A 191 -9.42 2.63 10.45
C PHE A 191 -10.74 2.79 11.19
N GLU A 192 -11.67 3.53 10.58
CA GLU A 192 -13.00 3.78 11.11
C GLU A 192 -14.05 3.06 10.25
N GLY A 193 -14.73 2.07 10.83
CA GLY A 193 -15.79 1.31 10.18
C GLY A 193 -15.83 -0.13 10.68
N ASP A 194 -16.93 -0.83 10.37
CA ASP A 194 -17.02 -2.25 10.66
C ASP A 194 -15.91 -2.98 9.92
N VAL A 195 -15.10 -3.75 10.66
CA VAL A 195 -14.24 -4.76 10.06
C VAL A 195 -15.20 -5.65 9.26
N PRO A 196 -15.02 -5.83 7.94
CA PRO A 196 -15.90 -6.70 7.18
C PRO A 196 -15.96 -8.04 7.92
N GLU A 197 -17.18 -8.54 8.19
CA GLU A 197 -17.44 -9.74 9.03
C GLU A 197 -16.57 -10.95 8.67
N GLU A 198 -16.03 -10.94 7.45
CA GLU A 198 -15.05 -11.86 6.92
C GLU A 198 -13.92 -11.05 6.25
N SER A 199 -12.69 -11.18 6.76
CA SER A 199 -11.53 -10.46 6.24
C SER A 199 -11.25 -10.82 4.78
N ALA A 200 -10.62 -9.94 4.01
CA ALA A 200 -10.27 -10.27 2.62
C ALA A 200 -9.31 -11.47 2.53
N LEU A 201 -8.53 -11.72 3.59
CA LEU A 201 -7.74 -12.93 3.76
C LEU A 201 -8.64 -14.14 4.00
N GLU A 202 -9.63 -14.07 4.88
CA GLU A 202 -10.61 -15.15 5.07
C GLU A 202 -11.41 -15.44 3.81
N LYS A 203 -11.92 -14.41 3.12
CA LYS A 203 -12.58 -14.57 1.81
C LYS A 203 -11.67 -15.24 0.78
N PHE A 204 -10.39 -14.89 0.78
CA PHE A 204 -9.40 -15.53 -0.08
C PHE A 204 -9.16 -16.99 0.31
N LEU A 205 -8.92 -17.26 1.59
CA LEU A 205 -8.70 -18.62 2.12
C LEU A 205 -9.92 -19.51 1.85
N ASN A 206 -11.13 -19.01 2.11
CA ASN A 206 -12.38 -19.73 1.87
C ASN A 206 -12.64 -19.94 0.38
N LYS A 207 -12.39 -18.93 -0.47
CA LYS A 207 -12.57 -19.05 -1.93
C LYS A 207 -11.57 -20.02 -2.58
N HIS A 208 -10.38 -20.17 -1.99
CA HIS A 208 -9.30 -20.98 -2.53
C HIS A 208 -9.03 -22.23 -1.68
N GLU A 209 -9.94 -22.58 -0.78
CA GLU A 209 -9.83 -23.69 0.17
C GLU A 209 -9.47 -25.00 -0.56
N ASP A 210 -10.21 -25.37 -1.61
CA ASP A 210 -9.94 -26.58 -2.40
C ASP A 210 -8.56 -26.59 -3.08
N SER A 211 -8.08 -25.42 -3.51
CA SER A 211 -6.77 -25.30 -4.16
C SER A 211 -5.65 -25.39 -3.14
N ILE A 212 -5.84 -24.75 -1.97
CA ILE A 212 -4.94 -24.85 -0.82
C ILE A 212 -4.91 -26.29 -0.32
N ALA A 213 -6.07 -26.95 -0.18
CA ALA A 213 -6.19 -28.35 0.20
C ALA A 213 -5.48 -29.27 -0.80
N LYS A 214 -5.66 -29.09 -2.11
CA LYS A 214 -4.94 -29.84 -3.15
C LYS A 214 -3.43 -29.59 -3.14
N ILE A 215 -2.99 -28.37 -2.85
CA ILE A 215 -1.57 -28.05 -2.68
C ILE A 215 -1.02 -28.78 -1.47
N LEU A 216 -1.74 -28.77 -0.35
CA LEU A 216 -1.38 -29.52 0.84
C LEU A 216 -1.31 -31.02 0.50
N GLU A 217 -2.35 -31.61 -0.08
CA GLU A 217 -2.38 -33.01 -0.52
C GLU A 217 -1.22 -33.37 -1.46
N SER A 218 -0.96 -32.55 -2.48
CA SER A 218 0.09 -32.78 -3.49
C SER A 218 1.51 -32.49 -3.00
N SER A 219 1.68 -31.74 -1.91
CA SER A 219 3.00 -31.46 -1.32
C SER A 219 3.46 -32.51 -0.31
N GLY A 220 2.74 -33.65 -0.23
CA GLY A 220 3.07 -34.80 0.61
C GLY A 220 2.63 -34.63 2.06
N VAL A 221 1.52 -33.92 2.30
CA VAL A 221 1.13 -33.49 3.65
C VAL A 221 0.81 -34.62 4.62
N SER A 222 0.63 -35.86 4.18
CA SER A 222 0.60 -37.01 5.09
C SER A 222 1.88 -37.15 5.92
N ASP A 223 3.06 -36.87 5.35
CA ASP A 223 4.34 -36.89 6.07
C ASP A 223 4.56 -35.61 6.89
N LEU A 224 4.12 -34.46 6.38
CA LEU A 224 4.18 -33.19 7.12
C LEU A 224 3.22 -33.17 8.31
N VAL A 225 1.99 -33.68 8.21
CA VAL A 225 1.06 -33.78 9.35
C VAL A 225 1.64 -34.64 10.47
N TYR A 226 2.33 -35.73 10.13
CA TYR A 226 3.06 -36.54 11.11
C TYR A 226 4.22 -35.76 11.76
N GLN A 227 5.01 -35.00 10.98
CA GLN A 227 6.10 -34.15 11.50
C GLN A 227 5.61 -32.90 12.25
N LEU A 228 4.44 -32.37 11.92
CA LEU A 228 3.79 -31.27 12.65
C LEU A 228 3.23 -31.77 13.99
N GLN A 229 2.83 -33.06 14.07
CA GLN A 229 2.41 -33.74 15.29
C GLN A 229 3.57 -34.04 16.25
N THR A 230 4.80 -34.22 15.75
CA THR A 230 6.00 -34.40 16.59
C THR A 230 6.50 -33.08 17.20
N GLY A 231 5.96 -31.93 16.77
CA GLY A 231 6.23 -30.61 17.35
C GLY A 231 7.55 -29.98 16.90
N GLU A 232 8.18 -30.49 15.84
CA GLU A 232 9.45 -29.94 15.35
C GLU A 232 9.22 -28.61 14.59
N ASP A 233 9.81 -27.53 15.10
CA ASP A 233 9.69 -26.18 14.52
C ASP A 233 10.15 -26.12 13.05
N GLU A 234 11.13 -26.94 12.67
CA GLU A 234 11.65 -27.00 11.31
C GLU A 234 10.61 -27.49 10.28
N ALA A 235 9.70 -28.38 10.69
CA ALA A 235 8.62 -28.87 9.84
C ALA A 235 7.56 -27.77 9.58
N TRP A 236 7.26 -26.97 10.60
CA TRP A 236 6.40 -25.80 10.47
C TRP A 236 6.98 -24.76 9.52
N LEU A 237 8.28 -24.50 9.59
CA LEU A 237 8.95 -23.54 8.71
C LEU A 237 8.85 -23.96 7.23
N LYS A 238 9.11 -25.24 6.93
CA LYS A 238 8.99 -25.77 5.56
C LYS A 238 7.55 -25.72 5.04
N LEU A 239 6.56 -25.93 5.90
CA LEU A 239 5.15 -25.78 5.54
C LEU A 239 4.81 -24.32 5.24
N ILE A 240 5.25 -23.39 6.10
CA ILE A 240 5.00 -21.96 5.96
C ILE A 240 5.60 -21.42 4.66
N GLU A 241 6.86 -21.79 4.33
CA GLU A 241 7.50 -21.42 3.06
C GLU A 241 6.68 -21.89 1.86
N LYS A 242 6.23 -23.15 1.86
CA LYS A 242 5.41 -23.71 0.77
C LYS A 242 4.04 -23.02 0.69
N LEU A 243 3.36 -22.81 1.81
CA LEU A 243 2.09 -22.09 1.89
C LEU A 243 2.24 -20.67 1.37
N TYR A 244 3.31 -19.99 1.77
CA TYR A 244 3.61 -18.64 1.32
C TYR A 244 3.82 -18.58 -0.19
N GLN A 245 4.60 -19.52 -0.76
CA GLN A 245 4.86 -19.60 -2.20
C GLN A 245 3.60 -19.76 -3.05
N VAL A 246 2.58 -20.45 -2.53
CA VAL A 246 1.30 -20.65 -3.23
C VAL A 246 0.29 -19.53 -3.00
N LEU A 247 0.55 -18.61 -2.08
CA LEU A 247 -0.25 -17.39 -1.98
C LEU A 247 -0.15 -16.62 -3.31
N PRO A 248 -1.25 -16.01 -3.79
CA PRO A 248 -1.22 -15.13 -4.94
C PRO A 248 -0.18 -14.05 -4.72
N MET A 249 0.53 -13.70 -5.79
CA MET A 249 1.57 -12.66 -5.76
C MET A 249 1.09 -11.36 -5.07
N PRO A 250 -0.16 -10.88 -5.26
CA PRO A 250 -0.61 -9.70 -4.53
C PRO A 250 -0.70 -9.85 -2.99
N VAL A 251 -0.93 -11.06 -2.49
CA VAL A 251 -0.93 -11.34 -1.04
C VAL A 251 0.51 -11.38 -0.51
N ARG A 252 1.43 -12.01 -1.26
CA ARG A 252 2.87 -12.04 -0.94
C ARG A 252 3.56 -10.67 -1.00
N MET A 253 2.99 -9.71 -1.74
CA MET A 253 3.53 -8.35 -1.80
C MET A 253 3.14 -7.50 -0.58
N VAL A 254 2.05 -7.85 0.12
CA VAL A 254 1.49 -7.03 1.22
C VAL A 254 1.75 -7.65 2.58
N ILE A 255 1.74 -8.98 2.67
CA ILE A 255 2.01 -9.69 3.92
C ILE A 255 3.38 -10.33 3.78
N PRO A 256 4.41 -9.81 4.46
CA PRO A 256 5.73 -10.42 4.44
C PRO A 256 5.67 -11.87 4.93
N GLU A 257 6.52 -12.72 4.38
CA GLU A 257 6.64 -14.12 4.80
C GLU A 257 6.83 -14.25 6.32
N THR A 258 7.56 -13.32 6.92
CA THR A 258 7.77 -13.25 8.38
C THR A 258 6.47 -13.06 9.15
N LYS A 259 5.53 -12.25 8.66
CA LYS A 259 4.23 -12.06 9.32
C LYS A 259 3.31 -13.27 9.17
N VAL A 260 3.33 -13.93 8.00
CA VAL A 260 2.62 -15.21 7.79
C VAL A 260 3.20 -16.28 8.71
N LYS A 261 4.53 -16.31 8.83
CA LYS A 261 5.26 -17.20 9.73
C LYS A 261 4.87 -16.95 11.19
N ASP A 262 4.96 -15.73 11.68
CA ASP A 262 4.60 -15.40 13.06
C ASP A 262 3.14 -15.77 13.37
N LEU A 263 2.23 -15.49 12.44
CA LEU A 263 0.81 -15.85 12.58
C LEU A 263 0.63 -17.36 12.73
N ILE A 264 1.23 -18.16 11.85
CA ILE A 264 1.09 -19.62 11.88
C ILE A 264 1.79 -20.21 13.11
N LEU A 265 2.99 -19.73 13.45
CA LEU A 265 3.75 -20.24 14.61
C LEU A 265 3.06 -19.92 15.95
N ASN A 266 2.44 -18.75 16.08
CA ASN A 266 1.71 -18.35 17.29
C ASN A 266 0.36 -19.07 17.44
N ASN A 267 -0.14 -19.71 16.39
CA ASN A 267 -1.42 -20.41 16.38
C ASN A 267 -1.29 -21.93 16.15
N LYS A 268 -0.07 -22.50 16.25
CA LYS A 268 0.21 -23.93 15.99
C LYS A 268 -0.77 -24.88 16.65
N ASP A 269 -1.01 -24.71 17.95
CA ASP A 269 -1.84 -25.64 18.74
C ASP A 269 -3.31 -25.62 18.30
N ALA A 270 -3.82 -24.45 17.90
CA ALA A 270 -5.17 -24.30 17.40
C ALA A 270 -5.33 -24.94 16.01
N ILE A 271 -4.33 -24.75 15.14
CA ILE A 271 -4.26 -25.33 13.80
C ILE A 271 -4.17 -26.86 13.89
N LEU A 272 -3.28 -27.40 14.75
CA LEU A 272 -3.14 -28.84 14.97
C LEU A 272 -4.42 -29.48 15.48
N ARG A 273 -5.19 -28.77 16.32
CA ARG A 273 -6.46 -29.28 16.85
C ARG A 273 -7.49 -29.45 15.74
N ARG A 274 -7.60 -28.48 14.83
CA ARG A 274 -8.53 -28.53 13.68
C ARG A 274 -8.15 -29.57 12.64
N ILE A 275 -6.85 -29.86 12.45
CA ILE A 275 -6.39 -30.91 11.54
C ILE A 275 -6.72 -32.32 12.08
N ARG A 276 -6.99 -32.46 13.38
CA ARG A 276 -7.33 -33.74 14.03
C ARG A 276 -8.83 -34.07 13.99
N GLU A 277 -9.68 -33.09 13.67
CA GLU A 277 -11.14 -33.22 13.56
C GLU A 277 -11.54 -33.57 12.11
#